data_AF-A4J4S5-F1
#
_entry.id   AF-A4J4S5-F1
#
_cell.length_a   1.000
_cell.length_b   1.000
_cell.length_c   1.000
_cell.angle_alpha   90.00
_cell.angle_beta   90.00
_cell.angle_gamma   90.00
#
_symmetry.space_group_name_H-M   'P 1'
#
loop_
_entity.id
_entity.type
_entity.pdbx_description
1 polymer ?
#
loop_
_entity_poly.entity_id
_entity_poly.type
_entity_poly.pdbx_seq_one_letter_code
_entity_poly.pdbx_strand_id
1 'polypeptide(L)'
;MFVRNKHQDRQWLALLSTDSTLSNEEIVRLYGMHWDIETFFKVAKSHLQLSKEFQGRSYDMMVAHTSIIFIRYIVLSWESRHNTDPKSLGELFFLLCDEVKEVDYQTALTQLLTIIDSIVKGDTVEPPIKNCCRKS
;
A
#
# COMPACT_ATOMS: atom_id res chain seq x y z
N MET A 1 -17.94 -18.32 16.89
CA MET A 1 -18.75 -17.18 16.40
C MET A 1 -19.21 -17.46 14.97
N PHE A 2 -20.35 -16.90 14.53
CA PHE A 2 -20.86 -17.04 13.17
C PHE A 2 -20.85 -15.70 12.44
N VAL A 3 -20.27 -15.65 11.24
CA VAL A 3 -20.22 -14.47 10.37
C VAL A 3 -21.09 -14.75 9.15
N ARG A 4 -22.06 -13.88 8.89
CA ARG A 4 -22.92 -13.97 7.70
C ARG A 4 -22.15 -13.52 6.46
N ASN A 5 -22.16 -14.33 5.40
CA ASN A 5 -21.58 -13.95 4.13
C ASN A 5 -22.47 -12.89 3.44
N LYS A 6 -21.91 -11.72 3.13
CA LYS A 6 -22.64 -10.64 2.45
C LYS A 6 -22.90 -10.90 0.96
N HIS A 7 -22.12 -11.78 0.34
CA HIS A 7 -22.23 -12.10 -1.09
C HIS A 7 -23.16 -13.30 -1.36
N GLN A 8 -23.40 -14.15 -0.36
CA GLN A 8 -24.30 -15.29 -0.46
C GLN A 8 -25.16 -15.41 0.79
N ASP A 9 -26.42 -15.00 0.70
CA ASP A 9 -27.34 -14.89 1.83
C ASP A 9 -27.62 -16.19 2.59
N ARG A 10 -27.31 -17.34 1.99
CA ARG A 10 -27.52 -18.67 2.59
C ARG A 10 -26.24 -19.28 3.17
N GLN A 11 -25.09 -18.64 3.02
CA GLN A 11 -23.82 -19.17 3.54
C GLN A 11 -23.38 -18.43 4.80
N TRP A 12 -22.99 -19.22 5.79
CA TRP A 12 -22.52 -18.76 7.09
C TRP A 12 -21.12 -19.30 7.32
N LEU A 13 -20.21 -18.43 7.77
CA LEU A 13 -18.85 -18.81 8.15
C LEU A 13 -18.80 -18.99 9.67
N ALA A 14 -18.43 -20.18 10.13
CA ALA A 14 -18.21 -20.46 11.54
C ALA A 14 -16.72 -20.36 11.86
N LEU A 15 -16.35 -19.47 12.78
CA LEU A 15 -15.00 -19.36 13.31
C LEU A 15 -14.96 -19.94 14.73
N LEU A 16 -14.00 -20.83 14.98
CA LEU A 16 -13.85 -21.57 16.23
C LEU A 16 -12.49 -21.23 16.84
N SER A 17 -12.48 -20.72 18.06
CA SER A 17 -11.26 -20.45 18.83
C SER A 17 -11.15 -21.45 19.98
N THR A 18 -9.95 -21.89 20.31
CA THR A 18 -9.67 -22.69 21.51
C THR A 18 -9.60 -21.83 22.77
N ASP A 19 -9.25 -20.55 22.61
CA ASP A 19 -9.20 -19.58 23.69
C ASP A 19 -10.50 -18.77 23.70
N SER A 20 -11.22 -18.89 24.82
CA SER A 20 -12.52 -18.25 25.08
C SER A 20 -12.40 -16.86 25.69
N THR A 21 -11.18 -16.39 25.97
CA THR A 21 -10.93 -15.06 26.54
C THR A 21 -10.77 -13.98 25.46
N LEU A 22 -10.48 -14.37 24.21
CA LEU A 22 -10.36 -13.43 23.09
C LEU A 22 -11.69 -12.79 22.71
N SER A 23 -11.61 -11.52 22.31
CA SER A 23 -12.73 -10.81 21.70
C SER A 23 -13.07 -11.35 20.32
N ASN A 24 -14.33 -11.20 19.90
CA ASN A 24 -14.77 -11.65 18.58
C ASN A 24 -14.01 -10.92 17.45
N GLU A 25 -13.67 -9.65 17.66
CA GLU A 25 -12.91 -8.82 16.72
C GLU A 25 -11.49 -9.35 16.52
N GLU A 26 -10.82 -9.77 17.60
CA GLU A 26 -9.48 -10.35 17.52
C GLU A 26 -9.51 -11.71 16.83
N ILE A 27 -10.52 -12.54 17.10
CA ILE A 27 -10.70 -13.82 16.39
C ILE A 27 -10.82 -13.56 14.89
N VAL A 28 -11.67 -12.62 14.46
CA VAL A 28 -11.80 -12.27 13.03
C VAL A 28 -10.49 -11.76 12.45
N ARG A 29 -9.76 -10.92 13.18
CA ARG A 29 -8.47 -10.38 12.75
C ARG A 29 -7.42 -11.49 12.58
N LEU A 30 -7.31 -12.40 13.52
CA LEU A 30 -6.39 -13.54 13.47
C LEU A 30 -6.71 -14.45 12.27
N TYR A 31 -8.00 -14.75 12.07
CA TYR A 31 -8.44 -15.50 10.90
C TYR A 31 -8.18 -14.76 9.58
N GLY A 32 -8.31 -13.44 9.57
CA GLY A 32 -7.94 -12.60 8.43
C GLY A 32 -6.46 -12.73 8.08
N MET A 33 -5.57 -12.68 9.09
CA MET A 33 -4.12 -12.86 8.88
C MET A 33 -3.77 -14.27 8.38
N HIS A 34 -4.47 -15.30 8.87
CA HIS A 34 -4.23 -16.68 8.43
C HIS A 34 -4.68 -16.92 6.98
N TRP A 35 -5.72 -16.20 6.53
CA TRP A 35 -6.22 -16.29 5.15
C TRP A 35 -5.20 -15.88 4.08
N ASP A 36 -4.15 -15.13 4.48
CA ASP A 36 -3.03 -14.80 3.59
C ASP A 36 -2.34 -16.06 3.06
N ILE A 37 -2.30 -17.16 3.83
CA ILE A 37 -1.71 -18.43 3.39
C ILE A 37 -2.55 -19.05 2.26
N GLU A 38 -3.87 -18.99 2.37
CA GLU A 38 -4.75 -19.51 1.31
C GLU A 38 -4.62 -18.67 0.03
N THR A 39 -4.57 -17.34 0.18
CA THR A 39 -4.37 -16.42 -0.94
C THR A 39 -3.01 -16.63 -1.60
N PHE A 40 -1.96 -16.85 -0.80
CA PHE A 40 -0.64 -17.23 -1.27
C PHE A 40 -0.68 -18.51 -2.12
N PHE A 41 -1.25 -19.60 -1.59
CA PHE A 41 -1.32 -20.86 -2.33
C PHE A 41 -2.20 -20.77 -3.57
N LYS A 42 -3.25 -19.96 -3.54
CA LYS A 42 -4.08 -19.68 -4.72
C LYS A 42 -3.24 -19.04 -5.82
N VAL A 43 -2.49 -17.99 -5.51
CA VAL A 43 -1.62 -17.29 -6.47
C VAL A 43 -0.47 -18.18 -6.94
N ALA A 44 0.19 -18.89 -6.02
CA ALA A 44 1.30 -19.77 -6.34
C ALA A 44 0.89 -20.88 -7.32
N LYS A 45 -0.31 -21.47 -7.14
CA LYS A 45 -0.83 -22.50 -8.04
C LYS A 45 -1.31 -21.94 -9.38
N SER A 46 -2.03 -20.81 -9.39
CA SER A 46 -2.64 -20.28 -10.61
C SER A 46 -1.69 -19.45 -11.48
N HIS A 47 -0.90 -18.56 -10.86
CA HIS A 47 -0.06 -17.58 -11.56
C HIS A 47 1.40 -18.00 -11.65
N LEU A 48 1.91 -18.70 -10.63
CA LEU A 48 3.31 -19.12 -10.57
C LEU A 48 3.51 -20.60 -10.88
N GLN A 49 2.44 -21.27 -11.36
CA GLN A 49 2.46 -22.64 -11.88
C GLN A 49 3.14 -23.69 -10.96
N LEU A 50 3.00 -23.56 -9.64
CA LEU A 50 3.64 -24.42 -8.62
C LEU A 50 3.56 -25.94 -8.86
N SER A 51 2.52 -26.42 -9.54
CA SER A 51 2.36 -27.84 -9.86
C SER A 51 2.42 -28.16 -11.36
N LYS A 52 2.48 -27.14 -12.23
CA LYS A 52 2.35 -27.30 -13.69
C LYS A 52 3.63 -27.00 -14.45
N GLU A 53 4.49 -26.12 -13.94
CA GLU A 53 5.74 -25.73 -14.63
C GLU A 53 6.76 -26.87 -14.68
N PHE A 54 6.76 -27.77 -13.69
CA PHE A 54 7.88 -28.67 -13.47
C PHE A 54 7.45 -30.09 -13.12
N GLN A 55 7.93 -31.08 -13.89
CA GLN A 55 7.64 -32.52 -13.73
C GLN A 55 8.93 -33.33 -13.45
N GLY A 56 9.83 -32.73 -12.69
CA GLY A 56 11.09 -33.38 -12.29
C GLY A 56 10.89 -34.51 -11.29
N ARG A 57 11.62 -35.62 -11.47
CA ARG A 57 11.56 -36.79 -10.56
C ARG A 57 12.55 -36.74 -9.39
N SER A 58 13.42 -35.74 -9.35
CA SER A 58 14.41 -35.58 -8.27
C SER A 58 13.86 -34.73 -7.12
N TYR A 59 14.14 -35.13 -5.88
CA TYR A 59 13.70 -34.44 -4.67
C TYR A 59 14.31 -33.04 -4.56
N ASP A 60 15.62 -32.91 -4.74
CA ASP A 60 16.34 -31.62 -4.66
C ASP A 60 15.76 -30.60 -5.64
N MET A 61 15.32 -31.09 -6.80
CA MET A 61 14.74 -30.29 -7.85
C MET A 61 13.34 -29.78 -7.50
N MET A 62 12.52 -30.60 -6.84
CA MET A 62 11.23 -30.16 -6.30
C MET A 62 11.41 -29.10 -5.21
N VAL A 63 12.37 -29.30 -4.30
CA VAL A 63 12.69 -28.32 -3.24
C VAL A 63 13.17 -27.00 -3.83
N ALA A 64 14.07 -27.04 -4.82
CA ALA A 64 14.53 -25.83 -5.51
C ALA A 64 13.38 -25.11 -6.22
N HIS A 65 12.53 -25.83 -6.94
CA HIS A 65 11.38 -25.26 -7.65
C HIS A 65 10.39 -24.56 -6.70
N THR A 66 10.01 -25.21 -5.60
CA THR A 66 9.13 -24.61 -4.59
C THR A 66 9.76 -23.36 -3.98
N SER A 67 11.06 -23.42 -3.67
CA SER A 67 11.79 -22.27 -3.10
C SER A 67 11.81 -21.06 -4.04
N ILE A 68 12.05 -21.29 -5.34
CA ILE A 68 12.05 -20.23 -6.36
C ILE A 68 10.67 -19.57 -6.46
N ILE A 69 9.60 -20.36 -6.45
CA ILE A 69 8.22 -19.84 -6.52
C ILE A 69 7.89 -19.02 -5.28
N PHE A 70 8.34 -19.45 -4.10
CA PHE A 70 8.10 -18.74 -2.85
C PHE A 70 8.81 -17.39 -2.86
N ILE A 71 10.08 -17.35 -3.28
CA ILE A 71 10.84 -16.11 -3.44
C ILE A 71 10.18 -15.19 -4.46
N ARG A 72 9.77 -15.73 -5.61
CA ARG A 72 9.09 -14.96 -6.66
C ARG A 72 7.80 -14.34 -6.13
N TYR A 73 7.01 -15.07 -5.37
CA TYR A 73 5.81 -14.53 -4.72
C TYR A 73 6.16 -13.40 -3.74
N ILE A 74 7.18 -13.59 -2.88
CA ILE A 74 7.59 -12.57 -1.91
C ILE A 74 7.94 -11.27 -2.62
N VAL A 75 8.78 -11.33 -3.66
CA VAL A 75 9.18 -10.15 -4.44
C VAL A 75 7.98 -9.49 -5.13
N LEU A 76 7.10 -10.26 -5.77
CA LEU A 76 5.91 -9.71 -6.43
C LEU A 76 4.93 -9.09 -5.42
N SER A 77 4.75 -9.72 -4.26
CA SER A 77 3.88 -9.18 -3.21
C SER A 77 4.45 -7.91 -2.60
N TRP A 78 5.77 -7.83 -2.45
CA TRP A 78 6.48 -6.63 -2.01
C TRP A 78 6.29 -5.48 -3.01
N GLU A 79 6.54 -5.73 -4.29
CA GLU A 79 6.39 -4.73 -5.34
C GLU A 79 4.93 -4.29 -5.48
N SER A 80 3.99 -5.24 -5.42
CA SER A 80 2.56 -4.94 -5.44
C SER A 80 2.15 -4.04 -4.29
N ARG A 81 2.69 -4.23 -3.08
CA ARG A 81 2.44 -3.33 -1.94
C ARG A 81 3.05 -1.96 -2.19
N HIS A 82 4.30 -1.89 -2.66
CA HIS A 82 4.96 -0.64 -2.98
C HIS A 82 4.18 0.20 -4.01
N ASN A 83 3.60 -0.45 -5.02
CA ASN A 83 2.85 0.21 -6.09
C ASN A 83 1.37 0.47 -5.74
N THR A 84 0.79 -0.27 -4.79
CA THR A 84 -0.63 -0.15 -4.41
C THR A 84 -0.83 0.66 -3.13
N ASP A 85 0.18 0.83 -2.27
CA ASP A 85 0.08 1.62 -1.05
C ASP A 85 0.15 3.13 -1.35
N PRO A 86 -0.94 3.89 -1.16
CA PRO A 86 -0.90 5.35 -1.19
C PRO A 86 -0.20 5.91 0.07
N LYS A 87 0.43 5.11 0.93
CA LYS A 87 1.22 5.63 2.05
C LYS A 87 2.43 6.44 1.59
N SER A 88 2.99 6.13 0.41
CA SER A 88 3.99 6.98 -0.24
C SER A 88 3.42 8.36 -0.61
N LEU A 89 2.16 8.42 -1.05
CA LEU A 89 1.41 9.67 -1.24
C LEU A 89 0.96 10.32 0.07
N GLY A 90 0.68 9.53 1.11
CA GLY A 90 0.26 10.02 2.42
C GLY A 90 1.39 10.71 3.17
N GLU A 91 2.60 10.14 3.14
CA GLU A 91 3.81 10.78 3.65
C GLU A 91 4.17 12.01 2.81
N LEU A 92 4.11 11.91 1.47
CA LEU A 92 4.26 13.07 0.59
C LEU A 92 3.23 14.18 0.91
N PHE A 93 1.98 13.83 1.16
CA PHE A 93 0.93 14.77 1.53
C PHE A 93 1.20 15.40 2.90
N PHE A 94 1.69 14.63 3.87
CA PHE A 94 2.10 15.16 5.17
C PHE A 94 3.29 16.11 5.05
N LEU A 95 4.31 15.75 4.27
CA LEU A 95 5.47 16.60 3.98
C LEU A 95 5.05 17.89 3.25
N LEU A 96 4.16 17.80 2.25
CA LEU A 96 3.60 18.96 1.56
C LEU A 96 2.77 19.84 2.49
N CYS A 97 1.97 19.26 3.38
CA CYS A 97 1.22 20.03 4.38
C CYS A 97 2.13 20.69 5.43
N ASP A 98 3.29 20.10 5.73
CA ASP A 98 4.30 20.67 6.62
C ASP A 98 5.03 21.83 5.94
N GLU A 99 5.43 21.67 4.67
CA GLU A 99 6.00 22.74 3.84
C GLU A 99 5.01 23.90 3.62
N VAL A 100 3.73 23.60 3.40
CA VAL A 100 2.65 24.61 3.32
C VAL A 100 2.42 25.30 4.66
N LYS A 101 2.65 24.62 5.80
CA LYS A 101 2.61 25.24 7.13
C LYS A 101 3.82 26.14 7.40
N GLU A 102 4.99 25.83 6.84
CA GLU A 102 6.18 26.70 6.94
C GLU A 102 5.99 28.02 6.20
N VAL A 103 5.17 28.04 5.14
CA VAL A 103 4.70 29.28 4.51
C VAL A 103 3.52 29.82 5.30
N ASP A 104 3.79 30.77 6.22
CA ASP A 104 2.73 31.45 6.98
C ASP A 104 1.63 31.97 6.04
N TYR A 105 0.38 31.58 6.30
CA TYR A 105 -0.78 31.84 5.44
C TYR A 105 -0.94 33.33 5.10
N GLN A 106 -0.60 34.20 6.05
CA GLN A 106 -0.60 35.65 5.84
C GLN A 106 0.41 36.08 4.77
N THR A 107 1.58 35.45 4.76
CA THR A 107 2.66 35.68 3.78
C THR A 107 2.28 35.16 2.40
N ALA A 108 1.62 34.01 2.31
CA ALA A 108 1.10 33.49 1.04
C ALA A 108 0.03 34.42 0.43
N LEU A 109 -0.89 34.92 1.26
CA LEU A 109 -1.92 35.86 0.82
C LEU A 109 -1.34 37.20 0.37
N THR A 110 -0.36 37.74 1.08
CA THR A 110 0.30 38.98 0.66
C THR A 110 1.05 38.80 -0.65
N GLN A 111 1.76 37.69 -0.85
CA GLN A 111 2.43 37.38 -2.11
C GLN A 111 1.45 37.25 -3.27
N LEU A 112 0.33 36.56 -3.06
CA LEU A 112 -0.72 36.40 -4.07
C LEU A 112 -1.34 37.75 -4.44
N LEU A 113 -1.66 38.60 -3.46
CA LEU A 113 -2.18 39.95 -3.70
C LEU A 113 -1.17 40.84 -4.44
N THR A 114 0.13 40.75 -4.12
CA THR A 114 1.16 41.49 -4.85
C THR A 114 1.30 41.06 -6.31
N ILE A 115 1.14 39.75 -6.59
CA ILE A 115 1.15 39.24 -7.96
C ILE A 115 -0.07 39.77 -8.72
N ILE A 116 -1.26 39.72 -8.12
CA ILE A 116 -2.48 40.26 -8.74
C ILE A 116 -2.35 41.77 -8.99
N ASP A 117 -1.84 42.55 -8.04
CA ASP A 117 -1.62 43.99 -8.18
C ASP A 117 -0.62 44.31 -9.30
N SER A 118 0.44 43.51 -9.44
CA SER A 118 1.42 43.66 -10.53
C SER A 118 0.83 43.35 -11.91
N ILE A 119 -0.05 42.34 -12.01
CA ILE A 119 -0.76 41.99 -13.25
C ILE A 119 -1.73 43.11 -13.65
N VAL A 120 -2.41 43.72 -12.67
CA VAL A 120 -3.34 44.84 -12.90
C VAL A 120 -2.61 46.11 -13.36
N LYS A 121 -1.38 46.35 -12.87
CA LYS A 121 -0.54 47.50 -13.27
C LYS A 121 0.13 47.34 -14.64
N GLY A 122 0.13 46.12 -15.21
CA GLY A 122 0.60 45.87 -16.57
C GLY A 122 2.12 45.71 -16.72
N ASP A 123 2.84 45.48 -15.62
CA ASP A 123 4.28 45.19 -15.68
C ASP A 123 4.51 43.68 -15.91
N THR A 124 5.28 43.33 -16.94
CA THR A 124 5.71 41.94 -17.19
C THR A 124 6.65 41.49 -16.07
N VAL A 125 6.16 40.65 -15.15
CA VAL A 125 6.97 40.10 -14.06
C VAL A 125 7.92 39.03 -14.62
N GLU A 126 9.21 39.33 -14.68
CA GLU A 126 10.24 38.29 -14.70
C GLU A 126 10.15 37.50 -13.39
N PRO A 127 10.14 36.16 -13.43
CA PRO A 127 9.97 35.35 -12.24
C PRO A 127 11.14 35.59 -11.29
N PRO A 128 10.91 35.81 -9.99
CA PRO A 128 11.99 35.83 -9.03
C PRO A 128 12.57 34.42 -8.97
N ILE A 129 13.77 34.26 -9.55
CA ILE A 129 14.60 33.07 -9.36
C ILE A 129 14.96 33.02 -7.87
N LYS A 130 14.10 32.37 -7.07
CA LYS A 130 14.49 31.94 -5.72
C LYS A 130 15.37 30.73 -5.89
N ASN A 131 16.68 30.97 -5.83
CA ASN A 131 17.71 29.95 -5.64
C ASN A 131 17.47 29.22 -4.30
N CYS A 132 16.59 28.22 -4.28
CA CYS A 132 16.42 27.32 -3.14
C CYS A 132 17.40 26.13 -3.14
N CYS A 133 18.38 26.10 -4.05
CA CYS A 133 19.53 25.22 -3.91
C CYS A 133 20.66 25.93 -3.15
N ARG A 134 20.67 25.81 -1.81
CA ARG A 134 21.88 25.60 -0.98
C ARG A 134 21.57 25.68 0.52
N LYS A 135 21.71 24.53 1.17
CA LYS A 135 22.41 24.23 2.44
C LYS A 135 22.11 22.75 2.70
N SER A 136 22.98 21.84 2.27
CA SER A 136 24.10 21.25 3.05
C SER A 136 23.73 20.93 4.49
#